data_AF-A0A9W5MZZ1-F1
#
_entry.id   AF-A0A9W5MZZ1-F1
#
_cell.length_a   1.000
_cell.length_b   1.000
_cell.length_c   1.000
_cell.angle_alpha   90.00
_cell.angle_beta   90.00
_cell.angle_gamma   90.00
#
_symmetry.space_group_name_H-M   'P 1'
#
loop_
_entity.id
_entity.type
_entity.pdbx_description
1 polymer ?
#
loop_
_entity_poly.entity_id
_entity_poly.type
_entity_poly.pdbx_seq_one_letter_code
_entity_poly.pdbx_strand_id
1 'polypeptide(L)'
;MIHKPFSFLKKPKCTRRQTLRQRNRVKNKLKRKGRLKTHLGNITKTSLQQTNHSFPFSDGLTKVSAIAKIAKREKMSIQNHHLDWLEAESIYIIREVIANAQNPALLFSGGKDSVVLLALAVKAFQIEGRPLKLPFKLLHVDTGHNYPEVIQFRDDTVARTGVQLVVGSVEESIRKGSVVLRRETDSRNAAQAVTLVETIEEQGFDALMGGARRDEEKARAKERIFSFRDEFGQWDPKNQRPELWSLYNTRLFQGENMRVFPISNWTELDIWQYIAREKLALPPIYYTHKREVVERNGLLVPVTPLTPKREGEVAQIRDVRFRTVGDISCTCPVASTAATPEDIIAETAAATISERSATRMDDRVSEAAMEERKKQGYF
;
A
#
# COMPACT_ATOMS: atom_id res chain seq x y z
N MET A 1 57.01 18.66 40.99
CA MET A 1 56.89 20.13 40.84
C MET A 1 55.80 20.38 39.80
N ILE A 2 54.61 20.87 40.19
CA ILE A 2 54.18 22.29 40.10
C ILE A 2 54.03 22.70 38.61
N HIS A 3 52.93 23.19 38.02
CA HIS A 3 51.67 23.80 38.48
C HIS A 3 50.61 23.82 37.33
N LYS A 4 49.34 23.58 37.71
CA LYS A 4 48.06 24.28 37.39
C LYS A 4 47.53 24.57 35.94
N PRO A 5 46.19 24.72 35.82
CA PRO A 5 45.38 24.50 34.59
C PRO A 5 44.76 25.79 33.99
N PHE A 6 44.12 25.69 32.82
CA PHE A 6 43.25 26.76 32.28
C PHE A 6 41.86 26.28 31.84
N SER A 7 40.94 27.23 31.96
CA SER A 7 39.50 27.12 32.24
C SER A 7 38.55 27.14 31.03
N PHE A 8 37.41 26.47 31.23
CA PHE A 8 36.06 26.68 30.69
C PHE A 8 35.80 27.94 29.83
N LEU A 9 35.31 27.71 28.59
CA LEU A 9 34.67 28.71 27.74
C LEU A 9 33.25 29.08 28.25
N LYS A 10 33.01 30.39 28.36
CA LYS A 10 31.73 31.02 28.72
C LYS A 10 30.79 31.16 27.51
N LYS A 11 29.51 30.82 27.72
CA LYS A 11 28.37 31.14 26.81
C LYS A 11 28.09 32.66 26.78
N PRO A 12 27.64 33.24 25.65
CA PRO A 12 27.26 34.65 25.58
C PRO A 12 25.84 34.90 26.12
N LYS A 13 25.70 35.97 26.93
CA LYS A 13 24.43 36.49 27.47
C LYS A 13 23.68 37.28 26.38
N CYS A 14 22.49 36.83 25.99
CA CYS A 14 21.56 37.58 25.16
C CYS A 14 20.69 38.52 26.03
N THR A 15 20.63 39.80 25.66
CA THR A 15 20.07 40.89 26.45
C THR A 15 18.55 41.04 26.29
N ARG A 16 17.89 41.39 27.40
CA ARG A 16 16.44 41.52 27.65
C ARG A 16 15.70 42.61 26.85
N ARG A 17 16.22 43.07 25.70
CA ARG A 17 15.65 44.13 24.85
C ARG A 17 15.04 43.65 23.52
N GLN A 18 15.22 42.38 23.13
CA GLN A 18 14.61 41.84 21.90
C GLN A 18 13.19 41.26 22.09
N THR A 19 12.76 41.00 23.33
CA THR A 19 11.47 40.38 23.64
C THR A 19 10.27 41.33 23.67
N LEU A 20 10.47 42.65 23.62
CA LEU A 20 9.37 43.63 23.53
C LEU A 20 8.93 43.92 22.08
N ARG A 21 9.81 43.77 21.08
CA ARG A 21 9.49 44.06 19.67
C ARG A 21 8.67 42.96 18.98
N GLN A 22 8.72 41.71 19.47
CA GLN A 22 7.89 40.62 18.92
C GLN A 22 6.44 40.61 19.46
N ARG A 23 6.20 41.08 20.69
CA ARG A 23 4.83 41.11 21.28
C ARG A 23 3.91 42.13 20.60
N ASN A 24 4.42 43.24 20.07
CA ASN A 24 3.60 44.24 19.37
C ASN A 24 3.24 43.84 17.93
N ARG A 25 3.99 42.92 17.28
CA ARG A 25 3.65 42.40 15.95
C ARG A 25 2.51 41.39 15.95
N VAL A 26 2.31 40.67 17.06
CA VAL A 26 1.24 39.67 17.21
C VAL A 26 -0.12 40.32 17.48
N LYS A 27 -0.18 41.41 18.27
CA LYS A 27 -1.43 42.14 18.55
C LYS A 27 -2.06 42.80 17.31
N ASN A 28 -1.25 43.28 16.36
CA ASN A 28 -1.77 43.88 15.12
C ASN A 28 -2.25 42.85 14.08
N LYS A 29 -1.81 41.59 14.16
CA LYS A 29 -2.26 40.51 13.24
C LYS A 29 -3.63 39.94 13.67
N LEU A 30 -3.96 39.99 14.96
CA LEU A 30 -5.26 39.57 15.51
C LEU A 30 -6.40 40.57 15.23
N LYS A 31 -6.13 41.88 15.20
CA LYS A 31 -7.14 42.90 14.81
C LYS A 31 -7.57 42.83 13.33
N ARG A 32 -6.72 42.33 12.43
CA ARG A 32 -7.07 42.14 11.01
C ARG A 32 -7.91 40.88 10.73
N LYS A 33 -7.82 39.84 11.56
CA LYS A 33 -8.67 38.64 11.44
C LYS A 33 -10.08 38.82 12.00
N GLY A 34 -10.30 39.77 12.91
CA GLY A 34 -11.63 40.10 13.45
C GLY A 34 -12.54 40.89 12.50
N ARG A 35 -11.99 41.52 11.45
CA ARG A 35 -12.74 42.37 10.51
C ARG A 35 -13.20 41.66 9.23
N LEU A 36 -12.76 40.41 9.00
CA LEU A 36 -13.20 39.58 7.86
C LEU A 36 -14.39 38.67 8.19
N LYS A 37 -14.72 38.47 9.47
CA LYS A 37 -15.86 37.64 9.91
C LYS A 37 -17.20 38.36 9.92
N THR A 38 -17.24 39.67 9.66
CA THR A 38 -18.46 40.50 9.66
C THR A 38 -19.10 40.68 8.28
N HIS A 39 -18.54 40.08 7.21
CA HIS A 39 -19.07 40.24 5.84
C HIS A 39 -19.61 38.96 5.19
N LEU A 40 -19.66 37.83 5.90
CA LEU A 40 -20.14 36.54 5.38
C LEU A 40 -21.44 36.03 6.03
N GLY A 41 -22.13 36.88 6.79
CA GLY A 41 -23.47 36.60 7.30
C GLY A 41 -24.43 37.69 6.84
N ASN A 42 -24.92 37.60 5.61
CA ASN A 42 -26.12 38.31 5.11
C ASN A 42 -26.51 37.92 3.67
N ILE A 43 -26.50 36.63 3.32
CA ILE A 43 -27.18 36.15 2.12
C ILE A 43 -27.94 34.86 2.48
N THR A 44 -29.02 35.02 3.24
CA THR A 44 -30.17 34.11 3.20
C THR A 44 -31.44 34.95 3.25
N LYS A 45 -32.46 34.53 2.50
CA LYS A 45 -33.87 35.00 2.46
C LYS A 45 -34.22 36.13 1.48
N THR A 46 -34.48 35.73 0.24
CA THR A 46 -35.49 36.27 -0.69
C THR A 46 -35.47 35.29 -1.87
N SER A 47 -36.52 34.64 -2.35
CA SER A 47 -37.96 34.86 -2.34
C SER A 47 -38.64 33.50 -2.63
N LEU A 48 -39.64 33.16 -1.81
CA LEU A 48 -40.62 32.11 -2.11
C LEU A 48 -41.84 32.83 -2.65
N GLN A 49 -42.06 32.85 -3.96
CA GLN A 49 -43.36 33.16 -4.55
C GLN A 49 -43.59 32.33 -5.81
N GLN A 50 -44.80 31.78 -5.83
CA GLN A 50 -45.37 30.84 -6.78
C GLN A 50 -45.45 31.42 -8.19
N THR A 51 -45.20 30.59 -9.21
CA THR A 51 -46.01 30.62 -10.43
C THR A 51 -46.30 29.18 -10.87
N ASN A 52 -47.60 28.89 -10.94
CA ASN A 52 -48.18 27.68 -11.48
C ASN A 52 -47.99 27.64 -12.98
N HIS A 53 -47.35 26.60 -13.50
CA HIS A 53 -47.60 26.13 -14.86
C HIS A 53 -47.74 24.61 -14.87
N SER A 54 -48.98 24.19 -15.10
CA SER A 54 -49.43 22.86 -15.42
C SER A 54 -48.76 22.36 -16.70
N PHE A 55 -48.09 21.20 -16.63
CA PHE A 55 -47.68 20.42 -17.80
C PHE A 55 -48.28 19.00 -17.70
N PRO A 56 -48.75 18.43 -18.82
CA PRO A 56 -49.57 17.23 -18.83
C PRO A 56 -48.73 15.96 -18.57
N PHE A 57 -49.41 15.01 -17.93
CA PHE A 57 -48.89 13.73 -17.48
C PHE A 57 -49.05 12.68 -18.60
N SER A 58 -48.07 12.56 -19.51
CA SER A 58 -47.88 11.38 -20.36
C SER A 58 -46.58 11.52 -21.17
N ASP A 59 -45.51 10.83 -20.74
CA ASP A 59 -44.40 10.30 -21.59
C ASP A 59 -43.23 9.80 -20.73
N GLY A 60 -43.55 8.94 -19.75
CA GLY A 60 -42.61 8.42 -18.74
C GLY A 60 -42.04 7.02 -19.00
N LEU A 61 -42.36 6.37 -20.12
CA LEU A 61 -42.00 4.96 -20.35
C LEU A 61 -41.00 4.72 -21.50
N THR A 62 -40.65 5.75 -22.29
CA THR A 62 -39.75 5.58 -23.45
C THR A 62 -38.32 6.08 -23.20
N LYS A 63 -38.08 6.85 -22.12
CA LYS A 63 -36.73 7.38 -21.79
C LYS A 63 -35.89 6.47 -20.90
N VAL A 64 -36.48 5.49 -20.21
CA VAL A 64 -35.73 4.57 -19.34
C VAL A 64 -34.96 3.51 -20.16
N SER A 65 -35.44 3.14 -21.35
CA SER A 65 -34.74 2.18 -22.22
C SER A 65 -33.54 2.79 -22.96
N ALA A 66 -33.55 4.10 -23.22
CA ALA A 66 -32.45 4.81 -23.88
C ALA A 66 -31.28 5.04 -22.93
N ILE A 67 -31.54 5.42 -21.67
CA ILE A 67 -30.50 5.60 -20.64
C ILE A 67 -29.88 4.25 -20.26
N ALA A 68 -30.69 3.19 -20.15
CA ALA A 68 -30.19 1.83 -19.92
C ALA A 68 -29.39 1.27 -21.11
N LYS A 69 -29.64 1.72 -22.35
CA LYS A 69 -28.83 1.37 -23.53
C LYS A 69 -27.54 2.17 -23.64
N ILE A 70 -27.52 3.42 -23.20
CA ILE A 70 -26.30 4.26 -23.18
C ILE A 70 -25.33 3.75 -22.10
N ALA A 71 -25.84 3.34 -20.93
CA ALA A 71 -25.01 2.74 -19.87
C ALA A 71 -24.44 1.34 -20.21
N LYS A 72 -24.97 0.67 -21.25
CA LYS A 72 -24.54 -0.69 -21.64
C LYS A 72 -23.50 -0.72 -22.76
N ARG A 73 -22.96 0.44 -23.18
CA ARG A 73 -22.04 0.51 -24.33
C ARG A 73 -20.89 1.52 -24.24
N GLU A 74 -20.70 2.19 -23.11
CA GLU A 74 -19.36 2.68 -22.78
C GLU A 74 -18.59 1.50 -22.19
N LYS A 75 -17.93 0.72 -23.07
CA LYS A 75 -16.71 0.03 -22.65
C LYS A 75 -15.86 1.13 -22.02
N MET A 76 -15.76 1.12 -20.70
CA MET A 76 -14.90 2.01 -19.93
C MET A 76 -13.55 2.01 -20.63
N SER A 77 -13.26 3.06 -21.41
CA SER A 77 -12.10 3.05 -22.28
C SER A 77 -10.91 3.12 -21.34
N ILE A 78 -10.11 2.06 -21.31
CA ILE A 78 -8.85 2.05 -20.57
C ILE A 78 -8.10 3.32 -20.99
N GLN A 79 -7.85 4.23 -20.04
CA GLN A 79 -7.15 5.47 -20.32
C GLN A 79 -5.67 5.14 -20.50
N ASN A 80 -5.32 4.62 -21.68
CA ASN A 80 -3.99 4.10 -21.97
C ASN A 80 -2.91 5.13 -21.63
N HIS A 81 -3.12 6.41 -21.93
CA HIS A 81 -2.17 7.48 -21.61
C HIS A 81 -1.86 7.62 -20.10
N HIS A 82 -2.85 7.43 -19.23
CA HIS A 82 -2.64 7.48 -17.78
C HIS A 82 -1.82 6.28 -17.31
N LEU A 83 -2.15 5.09 -17.77
CA LEU A 83 -1.38 3.87 -17.46
C LEU A 83 0.03 3.89 -18.07
N ASP A 84 0.22 4.50 -19.23
CA ASP A 84 1.52 4.68 -19.87
C ASP A 84 2.40 5.63 -19.05
N TRP A 85 1.81 6.70 -18.50
CA TRP A 85 2.52 7.61 -17.60
C TRP A 85 2.92 6.91 -16.30
N LEU A 86 2.01 6.17 -15.68
CA LEU A 86 2.28 5.39 -14.47
C LEU A 86 3.34 4.30 -14.72
N GLU A 87 3.26 3.59 -15.83
CA GLU A 87 4.28 2.60 -16.25
C GLU A 87 5.66 3.25 -16.40
N ALA A 88 5.72 4.39 -17.09
CA ALA A 88 6.97 5.11 -17.30
C ALA A 88 7.58 5.61 -15.97
N GLU A 89 6.76 6.16 -15.07
CA GLU A 89 7.19 6.61 -13.74
C GLU A 89 7.77 5.42 -12.93
N SER A 90 7.04 4.30 -12.87
CA SER A 90 7.48 3.13 -12.13
C SER A 90 8.76 2.52 -12.71
N ILE A 91 8.88 2.39 -14.03
CA ILE A 91 10.09 1.91 -14.69
C ILE A 91 11.27 2.84 -14.42
N TYR A 92 11.05 4.16 -14.43
CA TYR A 92 12.07 5.13 -14.09
C TYR A 92 12.59 4.94 -12.65
N ILE A 93 11.68 4.84 -11.68
CA ILE A 93 12.04 4.60 -10.27
C ILE A 93 12.81 3.29 -10.11
N ILE A 94 12.36 2.21 -10.75
CA ILE A 94 13.05 0.90 -10.71
C ILE A 94 14.49 1.04 -11.24
N ARG A 95 14.67 1.71 -12.38
CA ARG A 95 16.00 1.94 -12.96
C ARG A 95 16.90 2.78 -12.06
N GLU A 96 16.37 3.81 -11.42
CA GLU A 96 17.10 4.63 -10.45
C GLU A 96 17.58 3.81 -9.24
N VAL A 97 16.75 2.89 -8.73
CA VAL A 97 17.17 1.98 -7.66
C VAL A 97 18.34 1.11 -8.11
N ILE A 98 18.20 0.43 -9.25
CA ILE A 98 19.23 -0.48 -9.75
C ILE A 98 20.53 0.26 -10.11
N ALA A 99 20.45 1.52 -10.54
CA ALA A 99 21.63 2.31 -10.86
C ALA A 99 22.44 2.73 -9.62
N ASN A 100 21.81 2.81 -8.44
CA ASN A 100 22.42 3.37 -7.23
C ASN A 100 22.59 2.36 -6.08
N ALA A 101 21.85 1.26 -6.09
CA ALA A 101 21.92 0.20 -5.09
C ALA A 101 23.01 -0.83 -5.44
N GLN A 102 23.71 -1.34 -4.42
CA GLN A 102 24.70 -2.40 -4.54
C GLN A 102 24.07 -3.79 -4.58
N ASN A 103 23.03 -4.02 -3.78
CA ASN A 103 22.35 -5.31 -3.68
C ASN A 103 20.83 -5.11 -3.50
N PRO A 104 20.13 -4.73 -4.58
CA PRO A 104 18.69 -4.55 -4.55
C PRO A 104 17.93 -5.88 -4.54
N ALA A 105 16.75 -5.88 -3.93
CA ALA A 105 15.76 -6.95 -4.06
C ALA A 105 14.33 -6.41 -4.24
N LEU A 106 13.47 -7.25 -4.83
CA LEU A 106 12.05 -6.96 -5.04
C LEU A 106 11.22 -7.85 -4.11
N LEU A 107 10.39 -7.24 -3.27
CA LEU A 107 9.47 -7.94 -2.38
C LEU A 107 8.34 -8.56 -3.20
N PHE A 108 8.34 -9.89 -3.28
CA PHE A 108 7.41 -10.65 -4.12
C PHE A 108 6.58 -11.62 -3.28
N SER A 109 5.33 -11.24 -3.02
CA SER A 109 4.39 -12.07 -2.27
C SER A 109 3.54 -12.98 -3.14
N GLY A 110 3.59 -12.84 -4.48
CA GLY A 110 2.63 -13.46 -5.39
C GLY A 110 1.28 -12.74 -5.42
N GLY A 111 1.11 -11.68 -4.63
CA GLY A 111 -0.09 -10.84 -4.67
C GLY A 111 -0.13 -9.91 -5.89
N LYS A 112 -1.33 -9.41 -6.23
CA LYS A 112 -1.58 -8.62 -7.43
C LYS A 112 -0.59 -7.46 -7.65
N ASP A 113 -0.30 -6.69 -6.59
CA ASP A 113 0.55 -5.51 -6.70
C ASP A 113 2.02 -5.91 -6.93
N SER A 114 2.47 -6.99 -6.30
CA SER A 114 3.81 -7.54 -6.51
C SER A 114 3.99 -8.17 -7.90
N VAL A 115 2.91 -8.71 -8.48
CA VAL A 115 2.90 -9.21 -9.86
C VAL A 115 3.02 -8.07 -10.86
N VAL A 116 2.26 -6.98 -10.68
CA VAL A 116 2.41 -5.77 -11.49
C VAL A 116 3.82 -5.20 -11.36
N LEU A 117 4.35 -5.11 -10.14
CA LEU A 117 5.70 -4.61 -9.91
C LEU A 117 6.76 -5.48 -10.60
N LEU A 118 6.63 -6.80 -10.56
CA LEU A 118 7.51 -7.73 -11.27
C LEU A 118 7.39 -7.54 -12.80
N ALA A 119 6.17 -7.39 -13.33
CA ALA A 119 5.95 -7.16 -14.76
C ALA A 119 6.61 -5.85 -15.24
N LEU A 120 6.48 -4.77 -14.46
CA LEU A 120 7.15 -3.50 -14.71
C LEU A 120 8.68 -3.66 -14.69
N ALA A 121 9.21 -4.43 -13.74
CA ALA A 121 10.65 -4.67 -13.65
C ALA A 121 11.17 -5.54 -14.81
N VAL A 122 10.38 -6.52 -15.26
CA VAL A 122 10.67 -7.28 -16.49
C VAL A 122 10.71 -6.33 -17.69
N LYS A 123 9.71 -5.46 -17.88
CA LYS A 123 9.75 -4.45 -18.95
C LYS A 123 10.95 -3.51 -18.86
N ALA A 124 11.38 -3.16 -17.65
CA ALA A 124 12.51 -2.25 -17.44
C ALA A 124 13.85 -2.81 -17.95
N PHE A 125 14.05 -4.13 -17.89
CA PHE A 125 15.33 -4.81 -18.13
C PHE A 125 15.31 -5.93 -19.18
N GLN A 126 14.14 -6.31 -19.69
CA GLN A 126 14.06 -7.27 -20.78
C GLN A 126 14.67 -6.65 -22.04
N ILE A 127 15.64 -7.35 -22.61
CA ILE A 127 16.22 -7.03 -23.91
C ILE A 127 15.69 -8.05 -24.90
N GLU A 128 15.12 -7.59 -26.01
CA GLU A 128 14.60 -8.48 -27.05
C GLU A 128 15.69 -9.43 -27.56
N GLY A 129 15.33 -10.71 -27.70
CA GLY A 129 16.25 -11.77 -28.14
C GLY A 129 17.23 -12.28 -27.08
N ARG A 130 17.15 -11.82 -25.82
CA ARG A 130 17.97 -12.32 -24.70
C ARG A 130 17.15 -13.02 -23.63
N PRO A 131 17.70 -14.05 -22.96
CA PRO A 131 17.09 -14.60 -21.76
C PRO A 131 16.89 -13.52 -20.71
N LEU A 132 15.76 -13.57 -20.02
CA LEU A 132 15.47 -12.65 -18.91
C LEU A 132 16.54 -12.79 -17.83
N LYS A 133 17.25 -11.70 -17.54
CA LYS A 133 18.21 -11.62 -16.43
C LYS A 133 17.97 -10.34 -15.65
N LEU A 134 17.26 -10.46 -14.54
CA LEU A 134 17.01 -9.33 -13.65
C LEU A 134 18.28 -9.02 -12.82
N PRO A 135 18.61 -7.74 -12.60
CA PRO A 135 19.79 -7.32 -11.84
C PRO A 135 19.57 -7.33 -10.32
N PHE A 136 18.54 -8.03 -9.84
CA PHE A 136 18.13 -8.11 -8.43
C PHE A 136 17.49 -9.47 -8.15
N LYS A 137 17.38 -9.80 -6.86
CA LYS A 137 16.69 -11.02 -6.40
C LYS A 137 15.23 -10.71 -6.04
N LEU A 138 14.37 -11.72 -6.07
CA LEU A 138 13.08 -11.65 -5.40
C LEU A 138 13.27 -12.01 -3.92
N LEU A 139 12.51 -11.36 -3.05
CA LEU A 139 12.46 -11.65 -1.62
C LEU A 139 11.01 -11.91 -1.20
N HIS A 140 10.78 -13.03 -0.54
CA HIS A 140 9.50 -13.37 0.07
C HIS A 140 9.68 -13.62 1.57
N VAL A 141 8.79 -13.07 2.40
CA VAL A 141 8.72 -13.39 3.83
C VAL A 141 7.60 -14.41 4.02
N ASP A 142 7.97 -15.67 4.23
CA ASP A 142 7.06 -16.79 4.40
C ASP A 142 6.66 -16.92 5.87
N THR A 143 5.36 -16.75 6.14
CA THR A 143 4.83 -16.87 7.50
C THR A 143 4.52 -18.31 7.88
N GLY A 144 4.42 -19.22 6.90
CA GLY A 144 3.80 -20.52 7.03
C GLY A 144 2.26 -20.45 7.09
N HIS A 145 1.68 -19.25 7.11
CA HIS A 145 0.24 -19.01 7.17
C HIS A 145 -0.30 -18.39 5.87
N ASN A 146 0.47 -18.45 4.78
CA ASN A 146 0.06 -17.93 3.48
C ASN A 146 -0.93 -18.87 2.77
N TYR A 147 -1.78 -18.31 1.90
CA TYR A 147 -2.69 -19.12 1.08
C TYR A 147 -1.91 -20.00 0.08
N PRO A 148 -2.19 -21.32 0.00
CA PRO A 148 -1.48 -22.23 -0.91
C PRO A 148 -1.52 -21.78 -2.37
N GLU A 149 -2.63 -21.19 -2.82
CA GLU A 149 -2.79 -20.70 -4.19
C GLU A 149 -1.81 -19.59 -4.54
N VAL A 150 -1.47 -18.74 -3.56
CA VAL A 150 -0.52 -17.65 -3.73
C VAL A 150 0.91 -18.18 -3.73
N ILE A 151 1.21 -19.13 -2.84
CA ILE A 151 2.51 -19.79 -2.76
C ILE A 151 2.81 -20.58 -4.04
N GLN A 152 1.85 -21.37 -4.52
CA GLN A 152 1.98 -22.10 -5.77
C GLN A 152 2.24 -21.16 -6.95
N PHE A 153 1.46 -20.08 -7.07
CA PHE A 153 1.66 -19.10 -8.14
C PHE A 153 3.03 -18.40 -8.05
N ARG A 154 3.52 -18.12 -6.85
CA ARG A 154 4.86 -17.56 -6.62
C ARG A 154 5.93 -18.52 -7.16
N ASP A 155 5.85 -19.78 -6.77
CA ASP A 155 6.84 -20.81 -7.15
C ASP A 155 6.81 -21.08 -8.66
N ASP A 156 5.62 -21.16 -9.26
CA ASP A 156 5.45 -21.29 -10.71
C ASP A 156 6.01 -20.07 -11.46
N THR A 157 5.84 -18.87 -10.92
CA THR A 157 6.39 -17.64 -11.51
C THR A 157 7.91 -17.62 -11.45
N VAL A 158 8.51 -18.04 -10.33
CA VAL A 158 9.95 -18.17 -10.18
C VAL A 158 10.52 -19.21 -11.14
N ALA A 159 9.89 -20.39 -11.23
CA ALA A 159 10.30 -21.45 -12.14
C ALA A 159 10.23 -21.01 -13.61
N ARG A 160 9.16 -20.31 -14.00
CA ARG A 160 8.97 -19.81 -15.37
C ARG A 160 9.94 -18.70 -15.76
N THR A 161 10.26 -17.81 -14.82
CA THR A 161 11.12 -16.64 -15.10
C THR A 161 12.60 -16.91 -14.88
N GLY A 162 12.95 -17.93 -14.09
CA GLY A 162 14.33 -18.26 -13.71
C GLY A 162 14.97 -17.25 -12.75
N VAL A 163 14.18 -16.33 -12.18
CA VAL A 163 14.68 -15.30 -11.26
C VAL A 163 14.97 -15.94 -9.91
N GLN A 164 16.06 -15.54 -9.27
CA GLN A 164 16.40 -16.04 -7.94
C GLN A 164 15.42 -15.53 -6.89
N LEU A 165 14.85 -16.44 -6.10
CA LEU A 165 14.00 -16.13 -4.95
C LEU A 165 14.76 -16.43 -3.65
N VAL A 166 14.80 -15.44 -2.76
CA VAL A 166 15.17 -15.59 -1.36
C VAL A 166 13.89 -15.69 -0.53
N VAL A 167 13.84 -16.66 0.37
CA VAL A 167 12.73 -16.85 1.30
C VAL A 167 13.22 -16.64 2.73
N GLY A 168 12.71 -15.61 3.40
CA GLY A 168 12.87 -15.43 4.83
C GLY A 168 11.73 -16.14 5.56
N SER A 169 12.04 -17.15 6.37
CA SER A 169 11.03 -17.97 7.05
C SER A 169 10.77 -17.49 8.48
N VAL A 170 9.52 -17.11 8.78
CA VAL A 170 9.12 -16.78 10.16
C VAL A 170 9.26 -17.99 11.08
N GLU A 171 9.04 -19.19 10.57
CA GLU A 171 9.25 -20.43 11.32
C GLU A 171 10.72 -20.59 11.77
N GLU A 172 11.66 -20.18 10.93
CA GLU A 172 13.08 -20.17 11.29
C GLU A 172 13.40 -19.10 12.33
N SER A 173 12.83 -17.90 12.20
CA SER A 173 12.96 -16.84 13.22
C SER A 173 12.37 -17.26 14.57
N ILE A 174 11.30 -18.06 14.58
CA ILE A 174 10.74 -18.65 15.80
C ILE A 174 11.73 -19.66 16.40
N ARG A 175 12.31 -20.54 15.56
CA ARG A 175 13.29 -21.52 16.01
C ARG A 175 14.58 -20.88 16.56
N LYS A 176 15.01 -19.77 15.97
CA LYS A 176 16.15 -18.94 16.43
C LYS A 176 15.85 -18.21 17.76
N GLY A 177 14.57 -18.03 18.09
CA GLY A 177 14.11 -17.33 19.30
C GLY A 177 13.94 -15.83 19.13
N SER A 178 14.18 -15.28 17.94
CA SER A 178 13.98 -13.86 17.61
C SER A 178 12.50 -13.47 17.56
N VAL A 179 11.65 -14.43 17.19
CA VAL A 179 10.19 -14.28 17.22
C VAL A 179 9.62 -15.19 18.30
N VAL A 180 8.85 -14.62 19.22
CA VAL A 180 8.16 -15.38 20.27
C VAL A 180 6.66 -15.18 20.11
N LEU A 181 5.96 -16.26 19.77
CA LEU A 181 4.50 -16.30 19.75
C LEU A 181 3.96 -16.61 21.15
N ARG A 182 2.80 -16.07 21.53
CA ARG A 182 2.17 -16.42 22.83
C ARG A 182 1.49 -17.79 22.74
N ARG A 183 0.95 -18.13 21.56
CA ARG A 183 0.39 -19.43 21.21
C ARG A 183 0.81 -19.77 19.78
N GLU A 184 0.97 -21.06 19.49
CA GLU A 184 1.36 -21.53 18.15
C GLU A 184 0.39 -21.10 17.04
N THR A 185 -0.90 -20.94 17.38
CA THR A 185 -1.96 -20.51 16.46
C THR A 185 -2.09 -18.99 16.32
N ASP A 186 -1.27 -18.20 17.02
CA ASP A 186 -1.36 -16.75 16.93
C ASP A 186 -0.96 -16.25 15.54
N SER A 187 -1.48 -15.08 15.17
CA SER A 187 -1.16 -14.44 13.89
C SER A 187 0.33 -14.14 13.79
N ARG A 188 0.97 -14.65 12.74
CA ARG A 188 2.39 -14.43 12.43
C ARG A 188 2.62 -13.14 11.63
N ASN A 189 1.55 -12.45 11.25
CA ASN A 189 1.58 -11.21 10.46
C ASN A 189 2.51 -10.14 11.07
N ALA A 190 2.52 -9.96 12.39
CA ALA A 190 3.40 -9.01 13.06
C ALA A 190 4.88 -9.46 13.06
N ALA A 191 5.12 -10.77 13.07
CA ALA A 191 6.47 -11.34 13.10
C ALA A 191 7.23 -11.17 11.78
N GLN A 192 6.52 -10.92 10.67
CA GLN A 192 7.11 -10.64 9.36
C GLN A 192 8.15 -9.51 9.40
N ALA A 193 7.96 -8.49 10.24
CA ALA A 193 8.90 -7.38 10.34
C ALA A 193 10.28 -7.84 10.82
N VAL A 194 10.31 -8.69 11.86
CA VAL A 194 11.55 -9.22 12.43
C VAL A 194 12.26 -10.08 11.39
N THR A 195 11.55 -11.05 10.81
CA THR A 195 12.10 -11.93 9.77
C THR A 195 12.59 -11.16 8.54
N LEU A 196 11.89 -10.09 8.14
CA LEU A 196 12.33 -9.23 7.05
C LEU A 196 13.68 -8.57 7.37
N VAL A 197 13.82 -7.97 8.55
CA VAL A 197 15.07 -7.32 8.98
C VAL A 197 16.22 -8.33 9.05
N GLU A 198 15.98 -9.50 9.66
CA GLU A 198 16.97 -10.59 9.69
C GLU A 198 17.42 -10.99 8.28
N THR A 199 16.47 -11.18 7.36
CA THR A 199 16.79 -11.59 5.99
C THR A 199 17.55 -10.51 5.23
N ILE A 200 17.28 -9.24 5.50
CA ILE A 200 18.01 -8.10 4.92
C ILE A 200 19.45 -8.10 5.37
N GLU A 201 19.68 -8.28 6.68
CA GLU A 201 21.02 -8.36 7.26
C GLU A 201 21.79 -9.57 6.71
N GLU A 202 21.17 -10.75 6.70
CA GLU A 202 21.78 -12.00 6.22
C GLU A 202 22.15 -11.94 4.73
N GLN A 203 21.33 -11.29 3.89
CA GLN A 203 21.60 -11.17 2.46
C GLN A 203 22.37 -9.90 2.08
N GLY A 204 22.51 -8.95 3.00
CA GLY A 204 23.12 -7.64 2.76
C GLY A 204 22.33 -6.79 1.75
N PHE A 205 20.99 -6.80 1.81
CA PHE A 205 20.18 -5.97 0.91
C PHE A 205 20.20 -4.49 1.32
N ASP A 206 20.47 -3.60 0.38
CA ASP A 206 20.51 -2.15 0.63
C ASP A 206 19.29 -1.41 0.07
N ALA A 207 18.56 -2.01 -0.86
CA ALA A 207 17.31 -1.47 -1.40
C ALA A 207 16.26 -2.55 -1.60
N LEU A 208 15.05 -2.30 -1.09
CA LEU A 208 13.91 -3.21 -1.24
C LEU A 208 12.74 -2.53 -1.95
N MET A 209 12.40 -3.03 -3.13
CA MET A 209 11.26 -2.55 -3.90
C MET A 209 9.98 -3.26 -3.45
N GLY A 210 9.00 -2.50 -2.98
CA GLY A 210 7.71 -2.99 -2.47
C GLY A 210 6.51 -2.51 -3.27
N GLY A 211 5.45 -3.32 -3.28
CA GLY A 211 4.19 -3.02 -3.98
C GLY A 211 3.20 -2.17 -3.19
N ALA A 212 3.66 -1.37 -2.23
CA ALA A 212 2.79 -0.54 -1.40
C ALA A 212 2.27 0.68 -2.16
N ARG A 213 0.96 0.98 -2.03
CA ARG A 213 0.30 2.10 -2.70
C ARG A 213 -0.29 3.09 -1.69
N ARG A 214 -0.41 4.38 -2.06
CA ARG A 214 -0.89 5.47 -1.19
C ARG A 214 -2.39 5.42 -0.92
N ASP A 215 -3.17 4.92 -1.87
CA ASP A 215 -4.63 4.79 -1.78
C ASP A 215 -5.09 3.60 -0.91
N GLU A 216 -4.22 2.61 -0.68
CA GLU A 216 -4.56 1.41 0.10
C GLU A 216 -5.04 1.74 1.52
N GLU A 217 -4.41 2.73 2.17
CA GLU A 217 -4.71 3.11 3.56
C GLU A 217 -4.25 4.53 3.90
N LYS A 218 -5.00 5.21 4.77
CA LYS A 218 -4.73 6.60 5.21
C LYS A 218 -3.30 6.81 5.74
N ALA A 219 -2.75 5.85 6.49
CA ALA A 219 -1.41 5.93 7.04
C ALA A 219 -0.32 6.00 5.95
N ARG A 220 -0.61 5.54 4.73
CA ARG A 220 0.30 5.55 3.58
C ARG A 220 0.16 6.78 2.69
N ALA A 221 -0.86 7.61 2.91
CA ALA A 221 -1.08 8.81 2.09
C ALA A 221 0.10 9.81 2.13
N LYS A 222 0.93 9.75 3.18
CA LYS A 222 2.14 10.58 3.35
C LYS A 222 3.44 9.81 3.07
N GLU A 223 3.34 8.58 2.58
CA GLU A 223 4.52 7.76 2.29
C GLU A 223 5.29 8.34 1.11
N ARG A 224 6.61 8.36 1.26
CA ARG A 224 7.55 8.73 0.20
C ARG A 224 7.76 7.54 -0.74
N ILE A 225 8.23 7.80 -1.95
CA ILE A 225 8.64 6.74 -2.87
C ILE A 225 9.88 6.05 -2.32
N PHE A 226 10.85 6.82 -1.79
CA PHE A 226 12.06 6.35 -1.13
C PHE A 226 11.96 6.60 0.38
N SER A 227 11.90 5.52 1.14
CA SER A 227 11.80 5.52 2.59
C SER A 227 13.08 4.94 3.20
N PHE A 228 13.87 5.79 3.86
CA PHE A 228 15.19 5.44 4.40
C PHE A 228 15.07 4.75 5.76
N ARG A 229 15.93 3.75 5.98
CA ARG A 229 16.08 2.99 7.21
C ARG A 229 17.50 3.11 7.73
N ASP A 230 17.63 3.22 9.05
CA ASP A 230 18.95 3.18 9.69
C ASP A 230 19.55 1.75 9.69
N GLU A 231 20.73 1.61 10.29
CA GLU A 231 21.45 0.35 10.40
C GLU A 231 20.69 -0.76 11.15
N PHE A 232 19.69 -0.40 11.96
CA PHE A 232 18.82 -1.34 12.68
C PHE A 232 17.47 -1.54 11.98
N GLY A 233 17.30 -1.01 10.76
CA GLY A 233 16.06 -1.11 9.99
C GLY A 233 14.94 -0.16 10.45
N GLN A 234 15.22 0.76 11.37
CA GLN A 234 14.21 1.66 11.92
C GLN A 234 13.96 2.88 11.03
N TRP A 235 12.77 3.46 11.18
CA TRP A 235 12.36 4.66 10.44
C TRP A 235 12.57 5.93 11.25
N ASP A 236 13.39 6.86 10.76
CA ASP A 236 13.48 8.22 11.30
C ASP A 236 12.82 9.25 10.35
N PRO A 237 11.78 9.98 10.78
CA PRO A 237 11.17 11.05 9.99
C PRO A 237 12.15 12.15 9.56
N LYS A 238 13.22 12.41 10.33
CA LYS A 238 14.21 13.46 10.03
C LYS A 238 15.18 13.07 8.92
N ASN A 239 15.41 11.77 8.74
CA ASN A 239 16.30 11.26 7.70
C ASN A 239 15.61 11.12 6.34
N GLN A 240 14.30 11.37 6.29
CA GLN A 240 13.53 11.32 5.05
C GLN A 240 13.79 12.54 4.18
N ARG A 241 14.00 12.29 2.89
CA ARG A 241 14.48 13.31 1.94
C ARG A 241 13.32 13.89 1.13
N PRO A 242 13.37 15.19 0.77
CA PRO A 242 12.44 15.75 -0.19
C PRO A 242 12.57 15.06 -1.55
N GLU A 243 11.42 14.74 -2.17
CA GLU A 243 11.32 14.18 -3.51
C GLU A 243 10.79 15.29 -4.41
N LEU A 244 11.69 15.96 -5.14
CA LEU A 244 11.32 17.09 -6.00
C LEU A 244 11.34 16.62 -7.46
N TRP A 245 10.22 16.77 -8.17
CA TRP A 245 10.03 16.25 -9.53
C TRP A 245 10.24 14.73 -9.58
N SER A 246 11.07 14.26 -10.51
CA SER A 246 11.53 12.88 -10.63
C SER A 246 13.02 12.78 -10.26
N LEU A 247 13.50 13.60 -9.34
CA LEU A 247 14.88 13.55 -8.86
C LEU A 247 14.91 12.95 -7.45
N TYR A 248 15.54 11.78 -7.32
CA TYR A 248 15.60 11.04 -6.07
C TYR A 248 17.03 11.05 -5.52
N ASN A 249 17.19 11.37 -4.23
CA ASN A 249 18.48 11.27 -3.57
C ASN A 249 18.61 9.91 -2.87
N THR A 250 19.23 8.95 -3.53
CA THR A 250 19.33 7.53 -3.12
C THR A 250 20.59 7.19 -2.31
N ARG A 251 21.41 8.17 -1.94
CA ARG A 251 22.68 7.92 -1.23
C ARG A 251 22.43 7.23 0.12
N LEU A 252 23.09 6.12 0.41
CA LEU A 252 23.02 5.43 1.70
C LEU A 252 24.36 5.53 2.43
N PHE A 253 24.32 5.62 3.75
CA PHE A 253 25.50 5.34 4.56
C PHE A 253 25.68 3.82 4.70
N GLN A 254 26.89 3.39 5.09
CA GLN A 254 27.16 1.97 5.30
C GLN A 254 26.25 1.41 6.40
N GLY A 255 25.59 0.28 6.12
CA GLY A 255 24.62 -0.35 7.03
C GLY A 255 23.19 0.14 6.86
N GLU A 256 22.96 1.32 6.28
CA GLU A 256 21.60 1.79 5.97
C GLU A 256 21.00 1.03 4.79
N ASN A 257 19.67 0.94 4.78
CA ASN A 257 18.92 0.44 3.64
C ASN A 257 17.73 1.35 3.33
N MET A 258 17.11 1.14 2.18
CA MET A 258 15.91 1.87 1.77
C MET A 258 14.80 0.94 1.32
N ARG A 259 13.57 1.42 1.51
CA ARG A 259 12.34 0.83 1.00
C ARG A 259 11.85 1.73 -0.12
N VAL A 260 11.58 1.14 -1.27
CA VAL A 260 11.22 1.89 -2.48
C VAL A 260 9.87 1.41 -2.98
N PHE A 261 8.99 2.32 -3.35
CA PHE A 261 7.62 2.00 -3.75
C PHE A 261 7.33 2.49 -5.17
N PRO A 262 7.76 1.77 -6.22
CA PRO A 262 7.62 2.24 -7.61
C PRO A 262 6.17 2.45 -8.05
N ILE A 263 5.23 1.75 -7.43
CA ILE A 263 3.80 1.84 -7.74
C ILE A 263 3.01 2.69 -6.72
N SER A 264 3.68 3.55 -5.95
CA SER A 264 3.06 4.34 -4.87
C SER A 264 1.86 5.19 -5.33
N ASN A 265 1.91 5.69 -6.56
CA ASN A 265 0.88 6.54 -7.18
C ASN A 265 -0.26 5.78 -7.87
N TRP A 266 -0.22 4.45 -7.90
CA TRP A 266 -1.22 3.63 -8.57
C TRP A 266 -2.43 3.39 -7.67
N THR A 267 -3.64 3.48 -8.23
CA THR A 267 -4.87 3.08 -7.54
C THR A 267 -5.21 1.60 -7.75
N GLU A 268 -6.14 1.07 -6.96
CA GLU A 268 -6.59 -0.32 -7.15
C GLU A 268 -7.18 -0.52 -8.56
N LEU A 269 -7.87 0.50 -9.07
CA LEU A 269 -8.42 0.49 -10.41
C LEU A 269 -7.32 0.45 -11.47
N ASP A 270 -6.25 1.25 -11.30
CA ASP A 270 -5.11 1.27 -12.22
C ASP A 270 -4.41 -0.10 -12.27
N ILE A 271 -4.22 -0.73 -11.11
CA ILE A 271 -3.63 -2.08 -11.01
C ILE A 271 -4.45 -3.09 -11.81
N TRP A 272 -5.77 -3.14 -11.62
CA TRP A 272 -6.64 -4.07 -12.35
C TRP A 272 -6.72 -3.76 -13.84
N GLN A 273 -6.79 -2.48 -14.22
CA GLN A 273 -6.76 -2.08 -15.63
C GLN A 273 -5.44 -2.50 -16.30
N TYR A 274 -4.32 -2.38 -15.59
CA TYR A 274 -3.02 -2.82 -16.09
C TYR A 274 -2.91 -4.34 -16.21
N ILE A 275 -3.42 -5.08 -15.22
CA ILE A 275 -3.52 -6.56 -15.28
C ILE A 275 -4.32 -6.99 -16.52
N ALA A 276 -5.46 -6.33 -16.80
CA ALA A 276 -6.26 -6.61 -17.98
C ALA A 276 -5.52 -6.25 -19.28
N ARG A 277 -4.90 -5.07 -19.33
CA ARG A 277 -4.17 -4.56 -20.50
C ARG A 277 -2.99 -5.46 -20.90
N GLU A 278 -2.16 -5.81 -19.92
CA GLU A 278 -0.95 -6.63 -20.11
C GLU A 278 -1.25 -8.14 -20.05
N LYS A 279 -2.49 -8.53 -19.75
CA LYS A 279 -2.93 -9.93 -19.58
C LYS A 279 -2.08 -10.69 -18.55
N LEU A 280 -1.83 -10.06 -17.41
CA LEU A 280 -1.02 -10.65 -16.35
C LEU A 280 -1.77 -11.81 -15.69
N ALA A 281 -1.09 -12.94 -15.53
CA ALA A 281 -1.61 -14.03 -14.74
C ALA A 281 -1.60 -13.64 -13.26
N LEU A 282 -2.63 -14.06 -12.53
CA LEU A 282 -2.74 -13.90 -11.08
C LEU A 282 -3.11 -15.21 -10.40
N PRO A 283 -2.85 -15.35 -9.10
CA PRO A 283 -3.39 -16.45 -8.31
C PRO A 283 -4.92 -16.54 -8.46
N PRO A 284 -5.48 -17.76 -8.62
CA PRO A 284 -6.91 -17.94 -8.90
C PRO A 284 -7.82 -17.40 -7.78
N ILE A 285 -7.30 -17.30 -6.56
CA ILE A 285 -7.99 -16.74 -5.37
C ILE A 285 -8.48 -15.29 -5.55
N TYR A 286 -7.90 -14.54 -6.49
CA TYR A 286 -8.33 -13.18 -6.82
C TYR A 286 -9.60 -13.11 -7.68
N TYR A 287 -9.95 -14.22 -8.34
CA TYR A 287 -11.18 -14.37 -9.13
C TYR A 287 -12.23 -15.13 -8.32
N THR A 288 -13.49 -15.05 -8.75
CA THR A 288 -14.59 -15.76 -8.10
C THR A 288 -14.33 -17.27 -8.05
N HIS A 289 -14.50 -17.85 -6.88
CA HIS A 289 -14.42 -19.28 -6.64
C HIS A 289 -15.30 -19.65 -5.46
N LYS A 290 -15.65 -20.94 -5.37
CA LYS A 290 -16.40 -21.47 -4.24
C LYS A 290 -15.47 -21.66 -3.04
N ARG A 291 -15.85 -21.11 -1.89
CA ARG A 291 -15.13 -21.30 -0.63
C ARG A 291 -16.10 -21.54 0.51
N GLU A 292 -15.75 -22.47 1.38
CA GLU A 292 -16.45 -22.66 2.65
C GLU A 292 -16.08 -21.50 3.59
N VAL A 293 -17.08 -20.76 4.03
CA VAL A 293 -16.93 -19.58 4.88
C VAL A 293 -17.91 -19.62 6.04
N VAL A 294 -17.52 -18.99 7.15
CA VAL A 294 -18.38 -18.67 8.28
C VAL A 294 -18.49 -17.16 8.42
N GLU A 295 -19.69 -16.66 8.66
CA GLU A 295 -19.91 -15.24 8.85
C GLU A 295 -19.55 -14.84 10.29
N ARG A 296 -18.51 -14.02 10.45
CA ARG A 296 -18.06 -13.53 11.77
C ARG A 296 -17.91 -12.01 11.71
N ASN A 297 -18.66 -11.30 12.53
CA ASN A 297 -18.59 -9.82 12.62
C ASN A 297 -18.75 -9.13 11.25
N GLY A 298 -19.65 -9.64 10.40
CA GLY A 298 -19.90 -9.13 9.05
C GLY A 298 -18.80 -9.41 8.02
N LEU A 299 -17.84 -10.28 8.36
CA LEU A 299 -16.81 -10.77 7.43
C LEU A 299 -17.07 -12.24 7.09
N LEU A 300 -16.74 -12.62 5.86
CA LEU A 300 -16.75 -14.00 5.42
C LEU A 300 -15.41 -14.63 5.77
N VAL A 301 -15.30 -15.29 6.92
CA VAL A 301 -14.03 -15.92 7.35
C VAL A 301 -13.93 -17.29 6.70
N PRO A 302 -12.85 -17.58 5.94
CA PRO A 302 -12.69 -18.88 5.31
C PRO A 302 -12.43 -19.96 6.36
N VAL A 303 -13.01 -21.14 6.16
CA VAL A 303 -12.78 -22.28 7.05
C VAL A 303 -11.49 -22.97 6.62
N THR A 304 -10.48 -22.93 7.48
CA THR A 304 -9.16 -23.54 7.25
C THR A 304 -8.64 -24.16 8.56
N PRO A 305 -7.54 -24.94 8.55
CA PRO A 305 -6.92 -25.41 9.78
C PRO A 305 -6.51 -24.28 10.75
N LEU A 306 -6.15 -23.10 10.22
CA LEU A 306 -5.77 -21.93 11.03
C LEU A 306 -6.98 -21.09 11.48
N THR A 307 -8.10 -21.20 10.76
CA THR A 307 -9.35 -20.49 11.04
C THR A 307 -10.50 -21.49 11.15
N PRO A 308 -10.45 -22.46 12.08
CA PRO A 308 -11.47 -23.49 12.18
C PRO A 308 -12.79 -22.89 12.61
N LYS A 309 -13.87 -23.59 12.29
CA LYS A 309 -15.23 -23.29 12.73
C LYS A 309 -15.33 -23.34 14.26
N ARG A 310 -16.04 -22.40 14.88
CA ARG A 310 -16.36 -22.41 16.33
C ARG A 310 -17.64 -23.20 16.58
N GLU A 311 -17.82 -23.63 17.83
CA GLU A 311 -19.03 -24.32 18.25
C GLU A 311 -20.28 -23.46 17.96
N GLY A 312 -21.31 -24.08 17.38
CA GLY A 312 -22.56 -23.41 17.01
C GLY A 312 -22.54 -22.56 15.73
N GLU A 313 -21.39 -22.35 15.09
CA GLU A 313 -21.35 -21.65 13.80
C GLU A 313 -21.97 -22.50 12.68
N VAL A 314 -22.36 -21.90 11.56
CA VAL A 314 -22.82 -22.63 10.36
C VAL A 314 -21.95 -22.20 9.20
N ALA A 315 -21.23 -23.15 8.62
CA ALA A 315 -20.42 -22.91 7.44
C ALA A 315 -21.30 -22.96 6.19
N GLN A 316 -20.99 -22.11 5.22
CA GLN A 316 -21.71 -22.03 3.95
C GLN A 316 -20.69 -21.97 2.81
N ILE A 317 -20.97 -22.65 1.71
CA ILE A 317 -20.21 -22.50 0.48
C ILE A 317 -20.75 -21.25 -0.24
N ARG A 318 -19.89 -20.27 -0.47
CA ARG A 318 -20.24 -19.05 -1.23
C ARG A 318 -19.26 -18.81 -2.37
N ASP A 319 -19.75 -18.13 -3.40
CA ASP A 319 -18.92 -17.59 -4.48
C ASP A 319 -18.25 -16.31 -3.98
N VAL A 320 -16.93 -16.34 -3.88
CA VAL A 320 -16.13 -15.30 -3.24
C VAL A 320 -14.85 -15.02 -4.02
N ARG A 321 -14.26 -13.84 -3.79
CA ARG A 321 -12.91 -13.51 -4.26
C ARG A 321 -12.14 -12.75 -3.19
N PHE A 322 -10.83 -12.66 -3.33
CA PHE A 322 -10.00 -11.83 -2.46
C PHE A 322 -9.62 -10.52 -3.16
N ARG A 323 -9.80 -9.38 -2.48
CA ARG A 323 -9.30 -8.08 -2.97
C ARG A 323 -7.80 -7.94 -2.68
N THR A 324 -7.43 -8.09 -1.40
CA THR A 324 -6.04 -8.29 -0.95
C THR A 324 -5.84 -9.72 -0.46
N VAL A 325 -4.57 -10.17 -0.47
CA VAL A 325 -4.17 -11.43 0.15
C VAL A 325 -2.97 -11.21 1.07
N GLY A 326 -3.01 -11.79 2.27
CA GLY A 326 -1.87 -11.95 3.18
C GLY A 326 -2.01 -13.27 3.92
N ASP A 327 -1.76 -13.28 5.22
CA ASP A 327 -1.95 -14.48 6.04
C ASP A 327 -3.43 -14.90 6.11
N ILE A 328 -3.66 -16.21 6.12
CA ILE A 328 -4.96 -16.86 6.29
C ILE A 328 -5.65 -16.38 7.56
N SER A 329 -4.89 -16.17 8.63
CA SER A 329 -5.40 -15.76 9.94
C SER A 329 -6.05 -14.38 9.97
N CYS A 330 -5.72 -13.48 9.02
CA CYS A 330 -6.18 -12.09 9.04
C CYS A 330 -6.78 -11.57 7.72
N THR A 331 -6.89 -12.43 6.71
CA THR A 331 -7.41 -12.05 5.39
C THR A 331 -8.70 -12.81 5.08
N CYS A 332 -9.78 -12.06 4.87
CA CYS A 332 -11.09 -12.59 4.48
C CYS A 332 -11.42 -12.26 3.02
N PRO A 333 -12.09 -13.15 2.28
CA PRO A 333 -12.67 -12.83 1.00
C PRO A 333 -13.91 -11.92 1.11
N VAL A 334 -14.35 -11.43 -0.05
CA VAL A 334 -15.64 -10.75 -0.26
C VAL A 334 -16.53 -11.59 -1.16
N ALA A 335 -17.86 -11.52 -0.95
CA ALA A 335 -18.81 -12.12 -1.88
C ALA A 335 -18.70 -11.42 -3.24
N SER A 336 -18.47 -12.20 -4.30
CA SER A 336 -18.30 -11.66 -5.64
C SER A 336 -18.43 -12.76 -6.69
N THR A 337 -19.03 -12.41 -7.83
CA THR A 337 -19.14 -13.26 -9.02
C THR A 337 -18.15 -12.86 -10.11
N ALA A 338 -17.20 -11.96 -9.82
CA ALA A 338 -16.26 -11.46 -10.81
C ALA A 338 -15.22 -12.53 -11.19
N ALA A 339 -15.28 -13.02 -12.42
CA ALA A 339 -14.45 -14.13 -12.90
C ALA A 339 -13.27 -13.67 -13.77
N THR A 340 -13.31 -12.43 -14.24
CA THR A 340 -12.31 -11.86 -15.14
C THR A 340 -11.76 -10.54 -14.60
N PRO A 341 -10.59 -10.08 -15.06
CA PRO A 341 -10.11 -8.72 -14.76
C PRO A 341 -11.16 -7.66 -15.10
N GLU A 342 -11.85 -7.79 -16.24
CA GLU A 342 -12.89 -6.86 -16.67
C GLU A 342 -14.07 -6.79 -15.69
N ASP A 343 -14.52 -7.94 -15.18
CA ASP A 343 -15.57 -7.99 -14.15
C ASP A 343 -15.12 -7.29 -12.86
N ILE A 344 -13.87 -7.49 -12.45
CA ILE A 344 -13.31 -6.89 -11.23
C ILE A 344 -13.14 -5.38 -11.40
N ILE A 345 -12.73 -4.90 -12.57
CA ILE A 345 -12.66 -3.46 -12.87
C ILE A 345 -14.06 -2.84 -12.75
N ALA A 346 -15.09 -3.48 -13.33
CA ALA A 346 -16.47 -3.01 -13.22
C ALA A 346 -16.98 -2.99 -11.78
N GLU A 347 -16.68 -4.03 -10.99
CA GLU A 347 -17.02 -4.12 -9.58
C GLU A 347 -16.31 -3.04 -8.75
N THR A 348 -15.00 -2.84 -9.00
CA THR A 348 -14.15 -1.90 -8.27
C THR A 348 -14.54 -0.46 -8.55
N ALA A 349 -14.92 -0.13 -9.79
CA ALA A 349 -15.41 1.19 -10.17
C ALA A 349 -16.71 1.59 -9.43
N ALA A 350 -17.52 0.61 -9.00
CA ALA A 350 -18.75 0.83 -8.25
C ALA A 350 -18.55 0.81 -6.72
N ALA A 351 -17.39 0.39 -6.22
CA ALA A 351 -17.13 0.22 -4.80
C ALA A 351 -16.83 1.55 -4.08
N THR A 352 -17.36 1.71 -2.87
CA THR A 352 -17.16 2.92 -2.03
C THR A 352 -16.19 2.69 -0.86
N ILE A 353 -15.68 1.47 -0.69
CA ILE A 353 -14.81 1.05 0.40
C ILE A 353 -13.43 0.71 -0.16
N SER A 354 -12.37 1.18 0.52
CA SER A 354 -10.98 0.90 0.18
C SER A 354 -10.66 -0.60 0.27
N GLU A 355 -9.68 -1.02 -0.53
CA GLU A 355 -9.30 -2.42 -0.70
C GLU A 355 -9.05 -3.17 0.62
N ARG A 356 -8.18 -2.64 1.48
CA ARG A 356 -7.76 -3.28 2.73
C ARG A 356 -8.85 -3.27 3.80
N SER A 357 -9.63 -2.21 3.88
CA SER A 357 -10.72 -2.09 4.87
C SER A 357 -11.84 -3.11 4.62
N ALA A 358 -11.97 -3.59 3.38
CA ALA A 358 -12.94 -4.62 3.01
C ALA A 358 -12.55 -6.03 3.46
N THR A 359 -11.24 -6.36 3.54
CA THR A 359 -10.77 -7.75 3.66
C THR A 359 -9.89 -8.06 4.87
N ARG A 360 -9.20 -7.08 5.46
CA ARG A 360 -8.27 -7.32 6.59
C ARG A 360 -8.90 -7.13 7.96
N MET A 361 -8.76 -8.14 8.81
CA MET A 361 -9.26 -8.13 10.18
C MET A 361 -8.39 -7.27 11.10
N ASP A 362 -7.06 -7.35 10.94
CA ASP A 362 -6.09 -6.66 11.81
C ASP A 362 -6.10 -5.13 11.62
N ASP A 363 -6.40 -4.67 10.40
CA ASP A 363 -6.36 -3.24 10.04
C ASP A 363 -7.53 -2.46 10.66
N ARG A 364 -8.56 -3.15 11.18
CA ARG A 364 -9.68 -2.52 11.91
C ARG A 364 -9.30 -2.12 13.35
N VAL A 365 -8.12 -2.50 13.85
CA VAL A 365 -7.82 -2.46 15.28
C VAL A 365 -7.21 -1.14 15.78
N SER A 366 -6.50 -0.34 14.98
CA SER A 366 -6.15 1.08 15.26
C SER A 366 -5.10 1.63 14.29
N GLU A 367 -5.23 2.90 13.88
CA GLU A 367 -4.24 3.67 13.09
C GLU A 367 -2.83 3.66 13.70
N ALA A 368 -2.74 3.57 15.04
CA ALA A 368 -1.46 3.52 15.76
C ALA A 368 -0.66 2.22 15.50
N ALA A 369 -1.32 1.12 15.17
CA ALA A 369 -0.66 -0.17 14.96
C ALA A 369 0.23 -0.16 13.70
N MET A 370 -0.13 0.62 12.68
CA MET A 370 0.63 0.69 11.43
C MET A 370 1.80 1.67 11.51
N GLU A 371 1.66 2.79 12.21
CA GLU A 371 2.82 3.67 12.50
C GLU A 371 3.87 2.95 13.33
N GLU A 372 3.45 2.12 14.28
CA GLU A 372 4.38 1.32 15.08
C GLU A 372 5.11 0.27 14.21
N ARG A 373 4.40 -0.41 13.31
CA ARG A 373 5.02 -1.33 12.33
C ARG A 373 6.01 -0.62 11.39
N LYS A 374 5.76 0.64 11.02
CA LYS A 374 6.72 1.44 10.24
C LYS A 374 8.01 1.68 11.01
N LYS A 375 7.92 2.02 12.30
CA LYS A 375 9.09 2.19 13.17
C LYS A 375 9.87 0.89 13.36
N GLN A 376 9.16 -0.23 13.40
CA GLN A 376 9.73 -1.57 13.52
C GLN A 376 10.28 -2.15 12.19
N GLY A 377 10.25 -1.38 11.09
CA GLY A 377 10.90 -1.76 9.83
C GLY A 377 10.08 -2.63 8.87
N TYR A 378 8.77 -2.83 9.13
CA TYR A 378 7.88 -3.63 8.29
C TYR A 378 7.62 -3.01 6.91
N PHE A 379 7.48 -1.68 6.89
CA PHE A 379 7.39 -0.88 5.66
C PHE A 379 8.76 -0.39 5.26
#